data_AF-A0A061PH49-F1
#
_entry.id   AF-A0A061PH49-F1
#
_cell.length_a   1.000
_cell.length_b   1.000
_cell.length_c   1.000
_cell.angle_alpha   90.00
_cell.angle_beta   90.00
_cell.angle_gamma   90.00
#
_symmetry.space_group_name_H-M   'P 1'
#
loop_
_entity.id
_entity.type
_entity.pdbx_description
1 polymer ?
#
loop_
_entity_poly.entity_id
_entity_poly.type
_entity_poly.pdbx_seq_one_letter_code
_entity_poly.pdbx_strand_id
1 'polypeptide(L)' 'MPRIYSPFKRIHEIIGFWGQTGAFAFYNPERDLFFTGTVNQSSGWGHSAAVKAMIRIIQAT' A
#
# COMPACT_ATOMS: atom_id res chain seq x y z
N MET A 1 5.49 5.40 -6.93
CA MET A 1 6.12 4.20 -7.53
C MET A 1 6.62 4.53 -8.94
N PRO A 2 7.82 4.10 -9.37
CA PRO A 2 8.33 4.38 -10.70
C PRO A 2 7.48 3.77 -11.82
N ARG A 3 7.32 4.49 -12.95
CA ARG A 3 6.46 4.10 -14.08
C ARG A 3 6.87 2.79 -14.77
N ILE A 4 8.11 2.34 -14.59
CA ILE A 4 8.59 1.04 -15.09
C ILE A 4 7.83 -0.15 -14.47
N TYR A 5 7.33 0.00 -13.25
CA TYR A 5 6.58 -1.06 -12.54
C TYR A 5 5.08 -1.05 -12.85
N SER A 6 4.58 -0.02 -13.55
CA SER A 6 3.18 0.02 -14.00
C SER A 6 3.03 0.90 -15.25
N PRO A 7 3.34 0.37 -16.45
CA PRO A 7 3.37 1.16 -17.68
C PRO A 7 1.98 1.57 -18.19
N PHE A 8 0.94 0.79 -17.89
CA PHE A 8 -0.42 1.01 -18.41
C PHE A 8 -1.43 1.48 -17.35
N LYS A 9 -1.17 1.25 -16.06
CA LYS A 9 -2.02 1.72 -14.96
C LYS A 9 -1.19 2.67 -14.11
N ARG A 10 -1.63 3.90 -13.90
CA ARG A 10 -1.00 4.73 -12.87
C ARG A 10 -1.23 4.04 -11.54
N ILE A 11 -0.17 3.64 -10.85
CA ILE A 11 -0.28 3.35 -9.42
C ILE A 11 -0.41 4.72 -8.77
N HIS A 12 -1.67 5.04 -8.44
CA HIS A 12 -2.08 6.28 -7.81
C HIS A 12 -1.27 6.51 -6.52
N GLU A 13 -1.03 7.77 -6.19
CA GLU A 13 -0.21 8.18 -5.06
C GLU A 13 -0.72 7.59 -3.74
N ILE A 14 0.13 6.91 -2.98
CA ILE A 14 -0.19 6.42 -1.63
C ILE A 14 0.77 7.11 -0.68
N ILE A 15 0.22 7.93 0.22
CA ILE A 15 0.98 8.68 1.22
C ILE A 15 0.71 8.11 2.60
N GLY A 16 1.75 7.98 3.42
CA GLY A 16 1.60 7.39 4.75
C GLY A 16 2.90 6.84 5.31
N PHE A 17 2.79 6.08 6.39
CA PHE A 17 3.93 5.62 7.17
C PHE A 17 3.77 4.20 7.68
N TRP A 18 4.91 3.51 7.76
CA TRP A 18 5.06 2.22 8.45
C TRP A 18 5.72 2.46 9.80
N GLY A 19 5.03 2.09 10.87
CA GLY A 19 5.63 1.97 12.19
C GLY A 19 6.70 0.88 12.20
N GLN A 20 7.71 1.07 13.04
CA GLN A 20 8.85 0.16 13.16
C GLN A 20 8.46 -1.28 13.49
N THR A 21 7.29 -1.52 14.08
CA THR A 21 6.79 -2.85 14.48
C THR A 21 5.68 -3.40 13.59
N GLY A 22 5.46 -2.80 12.40
CA GLY A 22 4.53 -3.32 11.39
C GLY A 22 3.13 -2.72 11.41
N ALA A 23 2.86 -1.78 12.31
CA ALA A 23 1.70 -0.91 12.19
C ALA A 23 1.83 -0.03 10.94
N PHE A 24 0.73 0.27 10.26
CA PHE A 24 0.72 1.15 9.10
C PHE A 24 -0.54 1.99 8.99
N ALA A 25 -0.37 3.16 8.39
CA ALA A 25 -1.45 4.04 7.97
C ALA A 25 -1.08 4.70 6.64
N PHE A 26 -1.94 4.52 5.64
CA PHE A 26 -1.78 5.05 4.29
C PHE A 26 -3.09 5.65 3.80
N TYR A 27 -2.97 6.67 2.96
CA TYR A 27 -4.07 7.37 2.32
C TYR A 27 -3.79 7.48 0.82
N ASN A 28 -4.83 7.21 0.01
CA ASN A 28 -4.83 7.46 -1.42
C ASN A 28 -5.83 8.60 -1.71
N PRO A 29 -5.37 9.83 -1.97
CA PRO A 29 -6.24 11.00 -2.15
C PRO A 29 -7.11 10.92 -3.40
N GLU A 30 -6.63 10.22 -4.43
CA GLU A 30 -7.36 10.13 -5.69
C GLU A 30 -8.64 9.31 -5.59
N ARG A 31 -8.64 8.25 -4.77
CA ARG A 31 -9.80 7.37 -4.56
C ARG A 31 -10.45 7.55 -3.19
N ASP A 32 -9.97 8.51 -2.41
CA ASP A 32 -10.38 8.74 -1.03
C ASP A 32 -10.36 7.46 -0.15
N LEU A 33 -9.29 6.67 -0.30
CA LEU A 33 -9.14 5.39 0.41
C LEU A 33 -8.13 5.50 1.54
N PHE A 34 -8.53 4.98 2.71
CA PHE A 34 -7.68 4.88 3.91
C PHE A 34 -7.33 3.42 4.18
N PHE A 35 -6.03 3.13 4.33
CA PHE A 35 -5.51 1.81 4.64
C PHE A 35 -4.78 1.86 5.98
N THR A 36 -5.35 1.26 7.01
CA THR A 36 -4.77 1.20 8.35
C THR A 36 -4.73 -0.25 8.83
N GLY A 37 -3.66 -0.63 9.52
CA GLY A 37 -3.59 -1.97 10.08
C GLY A 37 -2.23 -2.30 10.67
N THR A 38 -2.03 -3.59 10.93
CA THR A 38 -0.77 -4.14 11.44
C THR A 38 -0.39 -5.39 10.65
N VAL A 39 0.90 -5.57 10.39
CA VAL A 39 1.44 -6.82 9.86
C VAL A 39 2.38 -7.44 10.87
N ASN A 40 2.45 -8.77 10.90
CA ASN A 40 3.47 -9.45 11.69
C ASN A 40 4.83 -9.29 11.00
N GLN A 41 5.68 -8.43 11.55
CA GLN A 41 6.97 -8.06 10.94
C GLN A 41 8.01 -9.17 10.89
N SER A 42 7.84 -10.22 11.69
CA SER A 42 8.86 -11.24 11.94
C SER A 42 9.45 -11.93 10.69
N SER A 43 8.85 -11.75 9.51
CA SER A 43 9.33 -12.42 8.29
C SER A 43 9.47 -11.51 7.06
N GLY A 44 9.11 -10.22 7.10
CA GLY A 44 9.11 -9.36 5.90
C GLY A 44 8.00 -9.68 4.87
N TRP A 45 7.42 -10.88 4.89
CA TRP A 45 6.28 -11.29 4.06
C TRP A 45 5.02 -10.47 4.32
N GLY A 46 4.83 -10.02 5.57
CA GLY A 46 3.68 -9.20 5.97
C GLY A 46 3.59 -7.86 5.23
N HIS A 47 4.72 -7.14 5.11
CA HIS A 47 4.77 -5.86 4.39
C HIS A 47 4.39 -6.04 2.91
N SER A 48 4.98 -7.05 2.25
CA SER A 48 4.71 -7.36 0.84
C SER A 48 3.24 -7.74 0.60
N ALA A 49 2.66 -8.52 1.50
CA ALA A 49 1.24 -8.90 1.42
C ALA A 49 0.32 -7.69 1.57
N ALA A 50 0.57 -6.82 2.55
CA ALA A 50 -0.22 -5.60 2.76
C ALA A 50 -0.12 -4.64 1.56
N VAL A 51 1.09 -4.40 1.03
CA VAL A 51 1.28 -3.55 -0.16
C VAL A 51 0.54 -4.11 -1.37
N LYS A 52 0.61 -5.43 -1.59
CA LYS A 52 -0.11 -6.09 -2.69
C LYS A 52 -1.63 -5.97 -2.54
N ALA A 53 -2.14 -6.08 -1.32
CA ALA A 53 -3.57 -5.89 -1.03
C ALA A 53 -4.01 -4.44 -1.33
N MET A 54 -3.27 -3.45 -0.82
CA MET A 54 -3.55 -2.03 -1.08
C MET A 54 -3.60 -1.72 -2.57
N ILE A 55 -2.60 -2.16 -3.35
CA ILE A 55 -2.57 -1.94 -4.80
C ILE A 55 -3.78 -2.59 -5.50
N ARG A 56 -4.16 -3.81 -5.11
CA ARG A 56 -5.32 -4.49 -5.70
C ARG A 56 -6.63 -3.78 -5.41
N ILE A 57 -6.82 -3.27 -4.18
CA ILE A 57 -8.01 -2.52 -3.81
C ILE A 57 -8.10 -1.21 -4.60
N ILE A 58 -6.98 -0.47 -4.69
CA ILE A 58 -6.90 0.78 -5.48
C ILE A 58 -7.23 0.53 -6.96
N GLN A 59 -6.84 -0.62 -7.52
CA GLN A 59 -7.13 -0.97 -8.91
C GLN A 59 -8.54 -1.50 -9.15
N ALA A 60 -9.21 -1.99 -8.10
CA ALA A 60 -10.56 -2.54 -8.17
C ALA A 60 -11.64 -1.49 -7.90
N THR A 61 -11.27 -0.39 -7.25
CA THR A 61 -12.08 0.82 -7.10
C THR A 61 -11.91 1.67 -8.34
#